data_AF-A0A6V7IJY6-F1
#
_entry.id   AF-A0A6V7IJY6-F1
#
_cell.length_a   1.000
_cell.length_b   1.000
_cell.length_c   1.000
_cell.angle_alpha   90.00
_cell.angle_beta   90.00
_cell.angle_gamma   90.00
#
_symmetry.space_group_name_H-M   'P 1'
#
loop_
_entity.id
_entity.type
_entity.pdbx_description
1 polymer ?
#
loop_
_entity_poly.entity_id
_entity_poly.type
_entity_poly.pdbx_seq_one_letter_code
_entity_poly.pdbx_strand_id
1 'polypeptide(L)' 'AAGLGYLDIAKEILEKYPAAALASDNDGKTPLHYGAALRDGGAMYNLLVDYGADESKLDN' A
#
# COMPACT_ATOMS: atom_id res chain seq x y z
N ALA A 1 -10.85 -3.92 -17.57
CA ALA A 1 -9.64 -3.86 -16.73
C ALA A 1 -9.79 -2.68 -15.78
N ALA A 2 -10.21 -2.89 -14.54
CA ALA A 2 -10.42 -1.82 -13.55
C ALA A 2 -9.37 -1.81 -12.43
N GLY A 3 -8.48 -2.81 -12.38
CA GLY A 3 -7.44 -2.92 -11.35
C GLY A 3 -6.13 -2.19 -11.65
N LEU A 4 -5.84 -1.88 -12.92
CA LEU A 4 -4.54 -1.31 -13.32
C LEU A 4 -4.37 0.16 -12.94
N GLY A 5 -5.44 0.97 -13.08
CA GLY A 5 -5.35 2.41 -12.81
C GLY A 5 -5.03 2.73 -11.35
N TYR A 6 -5.51 1.94 -10.39
CA TYR A 6 -5.23 2.18 -8.98
C TYR A 6 -3.78 1.88 -8.59
N LEU A 7 -3.18 0.85 -9.19
CA LEU A 7 -1.76 0.50 -8.99
C LEU A 7 -0.84 1.57 -9.57
N ASP A 8 -1.12 2.05 -10.78
CA ASP A 8 -0.31 3.09 -11.43
C ASP A 8 -0.35 4.41 -10.63
N ILE A 9 -1.54 4.79 -10.14
CA ILE A 9 -1.70 5.97 -9.28
C ILE A 9 -0.95 5.78 -7.96
N ALA A 10 -1.11 4.63 -7.30
CA ALA A 10 -0.41 4.35 -6.05
C ALA A 10 1.10 4.40 -6.25
N LYS A 11 1.62 3.84 -7.35
CA LYS A 11 3.02 3.90 -7.71
C LYS A 11 3.51 5.34 -7.88
N GLU A 12 2.79 6.17 -8.64
CA GLU A 12 3.18 7.57 -8.86
C GLU A 12 3.21 8.37 -7.54
N ILE A 13 2.27 8.10 -6.64
CA ILE A 13 2.24 8.71 -5.30
C ILE A 13 3.44 8.24 -4.48
N LEU A 14 3.75 6.95 -4.47
CA LEU A 14 4.87 6.39 -3.71
C LEU A 14 6.23 6.85 -4.26
N GLU A 15 6.35 7.04 -5.57
CA GLU A 15 7.56 7.62 -6.18
C GLU A 15 7.78 9.07 -5.76
N LYS A 16 6.71 9.87 -5.68
CA LYS A 16 6.79 11.28 -5.24
C LYS A 16 6.90 11.41 -3.73
N TYR A 17 6.27 10.50 -2.99
CA TYR A 17 6.11 10.52 -1.54
C TYR A 17 6.32 9.13 -0.96
N PRO A 18 7.58 8.67 -0.83
CA PRO A 18 7.87 7.34 -0.28
C PRO A 18 7.37 7.18 1.17
N ALA A 19 7.31 8.28 1.93
CA ALA A 19 6.72 8.28 3.28
C ALA A 19 5.23 7.91 3.31
N ALA A 20 4.52 8.01 2.17
CA ALA A 20 3.12 7.59 2.09
C ALA A 20 2.95 6.10 2.36
N ALA A 21 3.93 5.25 2.00
CA ALA A 21 3.90 3.81 2.27
C ALA A 21 3.90 3.47 3.78
N LEU A 22 4.48 4.37 4.58
CA LEU A 22 4.61 4.25 6.04
C LEU A 22 3.58 5.06 6.81
N ALA A 23 2.74 5.83 6.11
CA ALA A 23 1.70 6.62 6.74
C ALA A 23 0.74 5.68 7.49
N SER A 24 0.23 6.15 8.62
CA SER A 24 -0.87 5.50 9.32
C SER A 24 -2.03 6.49 9.40
N ASP A 25 -3.24 5.96 9.29
CA ASP A 25 -4.43 6.76 9.55
C ASP A 25 -4.69 6.88 11.06
N ASN A 26 -5.79 7.55 11.42
CA ASN A 26 -6.18 7.75 12.83
C ASN A 26 -6.53 6.44 13.55
N ASP A 27 -6.82 5.36 12.81
CA ASP A 27 -7.05 4.02 13.38
C ASP A 27 -5.75 3.23 13.54
N GLY A 28 -4.60 3.79 13.13
CA GLY A 28 -3.32 3.11 13.12
C GLY A 28 -3.12 2.19 11.90
N LYS A 29 -4.05 2.18 10.94
CA LYS A 29 -3.94 1.35 9.73
C LYS A 29 -3.01 2.02 8.73
N THR A 30 -2.09 1.22 8.22
CA THR A 30 -1.18 1.61 7.14
C THR A 30 -1.78 1.30 5.77
N PRO A 31 -1.30 1.91 4.68
CA PRO A 31 -1.66 1.52 3.31
C PRO A 31 -1.56 0.00 3.08
N LEU A 32 -0.63 -0.66 3.78
CA LEU A 32 -0.43 -2.10 3.71
C LEU A 32 -1.66 -2.89 4.16
N HIS A 33 -2.35 -2.44 5.21
CA HIS A 33 -3.61 -3.05 5.68
C HIS A 33 -4.70 -2.95 4.60
N TYR A 34 -4.79 -1.79 3.95
CA TYR A 34 -5.73 -1.58 2.86
C TYR A 34 -5.37 -2.43 1.64
N GLY A 35 -4.08 -2.47 1.27
CA GLY A 35 -3.57 -3.29 0.17
C GLY A 35 -3.83 -4.79 0.37
N ALA A 36 -3.68 -5.29 1.59
CA ALA A 36 -3.98 -6.69 1.94
C ALA A 36 -5.48 -7.01 1.86
N ALA A 37 -6.36 -6.03 2.12
CA ALA A 37 -7.81 -6.19 2.02
C ALA A 37 -8.34 -6.08 0.57
N LEU A 38 -7.52 -5.66 -0.38
CA LEU A 38 -7.93 -5.57 -1.79
C LEU A 38 -8.02 -6.96 -2.44
N ARG A 39 -9.00 -7.11 -3.33
CA ARG A 39 -9.15 -8.32 -4.17
C ARG A 39 -8.34 -8.20 -5.46
N ASP A 40 -7.08 -7.79 -5.35
CA ASP A 40 -6.15 -7.56 -6.48
C ASP A 40 -5.07 -8.64 -6.59
N GLY A 41 -5.15 -9.69 -5.76
CA GLY A 41 -4.16 -10.76 -5.71
C GLY A 41 -2.88 -10.38 -4.98
N GLY A 42 -2.90 -9.32 -4.17
CA GLY A 42 -1.73 -8.84 -3.42
C GLY A 42 -0.82 -7.93 -4.24
N ALA A 43 -1.30 -7.42 -5.39
CA ALA A 43 -0.50 -6.53 -6.24
C ALA A 43 -0.19 -5.21 -5.53
N MET A 44 -1.19 -4.57 -4.91
CA MET A 44 -1.01 -3.35 -4.13
C MET A 44 -0.16 -3.61 -2.88
N TYR A 45 -0.37 -4.76 -2.24
CA TYR A 45 0.43 -5.19 -1.11
C TYR A 45 1.92 -5.28 -1.49
N ASN A 46 2.25 -6.02 -2.54
CA ASN A 46 3.62 -6.17 -3.01
C ASN A 46 4.25 -4.84 -3.42
N LEU A 47 3.49 -3.97 -4.12
CA LEU A 47 3.95 -2.64 -4.48
C LEU A 47 4.33 -1.82 -3.23
N LEU A 48 3.51 -1.85 -2.18
CA LEU A 48 3.80 -1.11 -0.96
C LEU A 48 5.03 -1.68 -0.24
N VAL A 49 5.17 -3.01 -0.18
CA VAL A 49 6.35 -3.68 0.40
C VAL A 49 7.62 -3.30 -0.39
N ASP A 50 7.57 -3.29 -1.71
CA ASP A 50 8.70 -2.90 -2.58
C ASP A 50 9.17 -1.47 -2.30
N TYR A 51 8.26 -0.58 -1.90
CA TYR A 51 8.57 0.80 -1.51
C TYR A 51 8.93 0.96 -0.02
N GLY A 52 9.11 -0.13 0.71
CA GLY A 52 9.57 -0.14 2.09
C GLY A 52 8.46 -0.01 3.12
N ALA A 53 7.21 -0.31 2.77
CA ALA A 53 6.14 -0.41 3.76
C ALA A 53 6.42 -1.56 4.75
N ASP A 54 6.20 -1.28 6.02
CA ASP A 54 6.56 -2.19 7.12
C ASP A 54 5.53 -3.32 7.24
N GLU A 55 5.91 -4.51 6.79
CA GLU A 55 5.09 -5.74 6.88
C GLU A 55 4.85 -6.20 8.32
N SER A 56 5.70 -5.78 9.26
CA SER A 56 5.58 -6.19 10.67
C SER A 56 4.40 -5.51 11.38
N LYS A 57 3.83 -4.46 10.78
CA LYS A 57 2.66 -3.76 11.32
C LYS A 57 1.34 -4.41 10.97
N LEU A 58 1.33 -5.54 10.25
CA LEU A 58 0.11 -6.09 9.68
C LEU A 58 -0.88 -6.61 10.72
N ASP A 59 -0.44 -7.05 11.90
CA ASP A 59 -1.31 -7.38 13.04
C ASP A 59 -0.43 -7.69 14.27
N ASN A 60 -0.68 -7.02 15.40
CA ASN A 60 -0.32 -7.46 16.77
C ASN A 60 -1.58 -7.40 17.62
#